data_AF-A0A5C8TCT5-F1
#
_entry.id   AF-A0A5C8TCT5-F1
#
_cell.length_a   1.000
_cell.length_b   1.000
_cell.length_c   1.000
_cell.angle_alpha   90.00
_cell.angle_beta   90.00
_cell.angle_gamma   90.00
#
_symmetry.space_group_name_H-M   'P 1'
#
loop_
_entity.id
_entity.type
_entity.pdbx_description
1 polymer ?
#
loop_
_entity_poly.entity_id
_entity_poly.type
_entity_poly.pdbx_seq_one_letter_code
_entity_poly.pdbx_strand_id
1 'polypeptide(L)' 'LHLFVDAYNHARRLKTLRGLTPTEFILNAWTKEPNRFRIDPSYLIPGPYR' A
#
# COMPACT_ATOMS: atom_id res chain seq x y z
N LEU A 1 -19.22 13.02 -14.73
CA LEU A 1 -18.52 13.74 -13.64
C LEU A 1 -17.94 12.79 -12.58
N HIS A 2 -18.71 11.80 -12.11
CA HIS A 2 -18.26 10.81 -11.10
C HIS A 2 -16.97 10.06 -11.48
N LEU A 3 -16.91 9.51 -12.70
CA LEU A 3 -15.73 8.78 -13.21
C LEU A 3 -14.42 9.58 -13.16
N PHE A 4 -14.48 10.89 -13.40
CA PHE A 4 -13.30 11.76 -13.36
C PHE A 4 -12.81 11.98 -11.91
N VAL A 5 -13.74 12.18 -10.98
CA VAL A 5 -13.42 12.36 -9.55
C VAL A 5 -12.84 11.06 -8.98
N ASP A 6 -13.39 9.90 -9.34
CA ASP A 6 -12.89 8.60 -8.90
C ASP A 6 -11.48 8.32 -9.43
N ALA A 7 -11.24 8.58 -10.72
CA ALA A 7 -9.93 8.42 -11.34
C ALA A 7 -8.88 9.34 -10.70
N TYR A 8 -9.24 10.61 -10.43
CA TYR A 8 -8.36 11.55 -9.75
C TYR A 8 -8.03 11.10 -8.32
N ASN A 9 -9.03 10.65 -7.57
CA ASN A 9 -8.86 10.16 -6.20
C ASN A 9 -7.98 8.89 -6.14
N HIS A 10 -8.16 7.96 -7.09
CA HIS A 10 -7.29 6.79 -7.22
C HIS A 10 -5.86 7.18 -7.59
N ALA A 11 -5.67 8.01 -8.61
CA ALA A 11 -4.35 8.45 -9.03
C ALA A 11 -3.61 9.22 -7.92
N ARG A 12 -4.33 10.03 -7.13
CA ARG A 12 -3.78 10.74 -5.97
C ARG A 12 -3.28 9.77 -4.90
N ARG A 13 -4.02 8.70 -4.61
CA ARG A 13 -3.58 7.65 -3.68
C ARG A 13 -2.36 6.90 -4.22
N LEU A 14 -2.33 6.57 -5.50
CA LEU A 14 -1.16 5.92 -6.12
C LEU A 14 0.11 6.79 -6.07
N LYS A 15 -0.01 8.13 -6.22
CA LYS A 15 1.14 9.04 -6.05
C LYS A 15 1.78 8.95 -4.67
N THR A 16 0.99 8.70 -3.62
CA THR A 16 1.51 8.58 -2.24
C THR A 16 2.34 7.31 -2.02
N LEU A 17 2.14 6.28 -2.84
CA LEU A 17 2.92 5.05 -2.78
C LEU A 17 4.33 5.20 -3.38
N ARG A 18 4.62 6.31 -4.08
CA ARG A 18 5.94 6.59 -4.68
C ARG A 18 6.46 5.47 -5.60
N GLY A 19 5.56 4.82 -6.33
CA GLY A 19 5.90 3.70 -7.22
C GLY A 19 5.95 2.33 -6.52
N LEU A 20 5.69 2.27 -5.22
CA LEU A 20 5.51 1.01 -4.51
C LEU A 20 4.13 0.43 -4.79
N THR A 21 4.06 -0.89 -4.87
CA THR A 21 2.79 -1.61 -4.76
C THR A 21 2.23 -1.44 -3.33
N PRO A 22 0.90 -1.59 -3.14
CA PRO A 22 0.31 -1.51 -1.80
C PRO A 22 0.96 -2.48 -0.79
N THR A 23 1.37 -3.67 -1.24
CA THR A 23 2.04 -4.68 -0.41
C THR A 23 3.43 -4.23 0.01
N GLU A 24 4.24 -3.71 -0.92
CA GLU A 24 5.57 -3.16 -0.63
C GLU A 24 5.50 -1.94 0.30
N PHE A 25 4.50 -1.07 0.13
CA PHE A 25 4.32 0.08 1.01
C PHE A 25 4.01 -0.37 2.45
N ILE A 26 3.12 -1.35 2.63
CA ILE A 26 2.78 -1.92 3.94
C ILE A 26 4.01 -2.60 4.57
N LEU A 27 4.76 -3.39 3.82
CA LEU A 27 6.00 -4.02 4.30
C LEU A 27 7.04 -2.98 4.73
N ASN A 28 7.23 -1.92 3.94
CA ASN A 28 8.16 -0.84 4.25
C ASN A 28 7.73 -0.03 5.49
N ALA A 29 6.42 0.19 5.67
CA ALA A 29 5.90 0.82 6.87
C ALA A 29 6.06 -0.07 8.10
N TRP A 30 5.83 -1.38 7.96
CA TRP A 30 6.01 -2.36 9.03
C TRP A 30 7.48 -2.51 9.46
N THR A 31 8.42 -2.57 8.51
CA THR A 31 9.85 -2.67 8.85
C THR A 31 10.38 -1.42 9.55
N LYS A 32 9.85 -0.23 9.22
CA LYS A 32 10.24 1.04 9.85
C LYS A 32 9.57 1.26 11.21
N GLU A 33 8.28 0.92 11.32
CA GLU A 33 7.46 1.23 12.48
C GLU A 33 6.57 0.05 12.88
N PRO A 34 7.16 -1.09 13.30
CA PRO A 34 6.41 -2.31 13.56
C PRO A 34 5.35 -2.14 14.66
N ASN A 35 5.62 -1.26 15.65
CA ASN A 35 4.71 -0.97 16.76
C ASN A 35 3.37 -0.34 16.32
N ARG A 36 3.27 0.20 15.10
CA ARG A 36 1.99 0.73 14.57
C ARG A 36 1.05 -0.38 14.10
N PHE A 37 1.56 -1.60 13.92
CA PHE A 37 0.80 -2.73 13.42
C PHE A 37 0.42 -3.66 14.57
N ARG A 38 -0.86 -4.01 14.66
CA ARG A 38 -1.36 -4.98 15.65
C ARG A 38 -1.14 -6.42 15.22
N ILE A 39 -0.95 -6.64 13.92
CA ILE A 39 -0.85 -7.96 13.27
C ILE A 39 0.32 -7.90 12.30
N ASP A 40 1.09 -8.98 12.23
CA ASP A 40 2.16 -9.12 11.24
C ASP A 40 1.57 -9.20 9.81
N PRO A 41 1.86 -8.22 8.94
CA PRO A 41 1.34 -8.20 7.57
C PRO A 41 1.97 -9.26 6.66
N SER A 42 3.05 -9.94 7.07
CA SER A 42 3.73 -10.96 6.27
C SER A 42 2.80 -12.12 5.84
N TYR A 43 1.82 -12.47 6.67
CA TYR A 43 0.82 -13.53 6.39
C TYR A 43 -0.27 -13.11 5.40
N LEU A 44 -0.52 -11.80 5.27
CA LEU A 44 -1.55 -11.22 4.38
C LEU A 44 -1.02 -10.93 2.99
N ILE A 45 0.30 -10.92 2.85
CA ILE A 45 0.98 -10.70 1.59
C ILE A 45 1.42 -12.07 1.11
N PRO A 46 0.72 -12.68 0.12
CA PRO A 46 1.22 -13.91 -0.48
C PRO A 46 2.64 -13.61 -0.95
N GLY A 47 3.61 -14.40 -0.45
CA GLY A 47 5.02 -14.23 -0.77
C GLY A 47 5.21 -14.02 -2.28
N PRO A 48 6.18 -13.18 -2.67
CA PRO A 48 6.21 -12.57 -3.99
C PRO A 48 6.01 -13.61 -5.09
N TYR A 49 4.96 -13.44 -5.89
CA TYR A 49 4.95 -13.96 -7.25
C TYR A 49 6.11 -13.25 -7.94
N ARG A 50 7.24 -13.95 -8.01
CA ARG A 50 8.49 -13.49 -8.61
C ARG A 50 8.26 -13.08 -10.07
#